data_AF-A0A925I9A2-F1
#
_entry.id   AF-A0A925I9A2-F1
#
_cell.length_a   1.000
_cell.length_b   1.000
_cell.length_c   1.000
_cell.angle_alpha   90.00
_cell.angle_beta   90.00
_cell.angle_gamma   90.00
#
_symmetry.space_group_name_H-M   'P 1'
#
loop_
_entity.id
_entity.type
_entity.pdbx_description
1 polymer ?
#
loop_
_entity_poly.entity_id
_entity_poly.type
_entity_poly.pdbx_seq_one_letter_code
_entity_poly.pdbx_strand_id
1 'polypeptide(L)'
;MKKNILLFILAIGGSVAFAQTLNKMKLDSFTNALDKNNKCMGSLCISKNGNVLYTKSMGHAVENWPERMHADQDTKYRIGSISKMFTAVMIFQLVDEKKIKRSDLLSKYFPEVPNAKKITIDNLLNHRSGL
;
A
#
# COMPACT_ATOMS: atom_id res chain seq x y z
N MET A 1 25.86 51.10 16.75
CA MET A 1 26.11 49.85 17.51
C MET A 1 24.85 49.16 18.02
N LYS A 2 23.83 49.87 18.55
CA LYS A 2 22.60 49.25 19.10
C LYS A 2 21.71 48.53 18.06
N LYS A 3 21.69 48.99 16.79
CA LYS A 3 20.87 48.39 15.71
C LYS A 3 21.38 47.02 15.24
N ASN A 4 22.70 46.78 15.37
CA ASN A 4 23.33 45.52 14.95
C ASN A 4 23.16 44.42 16.00
N ILE A 5 23.05 44.79 17.28
CA ILE A 5 22.75 43.85 18.39
C ILE A 5 21.31 43.32 18.27
N LEU A 6 20.37 44.17 17.84
CA LEU A 6 18.97 43.77 17.64
C LEU A 6 18.80 42.76 16.49
N LEU A 7 19.57 42.91 15.41
CA LEU A 7 19.59 41.91 14.31
C LEU A 7 20.18 40.57 14.75
N PHE A 8 21.15 40.57 15.66
CA PHE A 8 21.79 39.34 16.16
C PHE A 8 20.84 38.53 17.07
N ILE A 9 20.02 39.21 17.87
CA ILE A 9 19.01 38.56 18.73
C ILE A 9 17.85 37.98 17.90
N LEU A 10 17.45 38.66 16.81
CA LEU A 10 16.43 38.13 15.89
C LEU A 10 16.90 36.87 15.14
N ALA A 11 18.20 36.77 14.83
CA ALA A 11 18.78 35.62 14.14
C ALA A 11 18.88 34.36 15.03
N ILE A 12 18.96 34.53 16.36
CA ILE A 12 19.03 33.42 17.33
C ILE A 12 17.62 32.92 17.71
N GLY A 13 16.57 33.73 17.45
CA GLY A 13 15.17 33.34 17.61
C GLY A 13 14.61 32.45 16.49
N GLY A 14 15.48 31.76 15.74
CA GLY A 14 15.06 30.76 14.76
C GLY A 14 14.35 29.62 15.47
N SER A 15 13.03 29.60 15.36
CA SER A 15 12.15 28.58 15.94
C SER A 15 12.67 27.18 15.59
N VAL A 16 13.04 26.40 16.61
CA VAL A 16 13.30 24.97 16.44
C VAL A 16 11.94 24.32 16.15
N ALA A 17 11.61 24.19 14.87
CA ALA A 17 10.38 23.54 14.44
C ALA A 17 10.55 22.02 14.62
N PHE A 18 9.94 21.46 15.67
CA PHE A 18 9.85 20.01 15.82
C PHE A 18 8.89 19.47 14.76
N ALA A 19 9.41 18.63 13.86
CA ALA A 19 8.56 17.88 12.95
C ALA A 19 7.61 16.97 13.74
N GLN A 20 6.39 16.80 13.23
CA GLN A 20 5.42 15.89 13.83
C GLN A 20 5.97 14.46 13.77
N THR A 21 6.13 13.84 14.94
CA THR A 21 6.49 12.43 15.04
C THR A 21 5.24 11.57 14.97
N LEU A 22 5.39 10.31 14.54
CA LEU A 22 4.27 9.37 14.50
C LEU A 22 3.75 9.12 15.92
N ASN A 23 2.49 9.44 16.18
CA ASN A 23 1.86 9.22 17.48
C ASN A 23 1.48 7.73 17.65
N LYS A 24 2.45 6.92 18.09
CA LYS A 24 2.27 5.47 18.30
C LYS A 24 1.21 5.17 19.35
N MET A 25 1.15 5.95 20.44
CA MET A 25 0.16 5.75 21.51
C MET A 25 -1.29 5.86 20.99
N LYS A 26 -1.55 6.82 20.09
CA LYS A 26 -2.86 6.96 19.46
C LYS A 26 -3.19 5.78 18.53
N LEU A 27 -2.20 5.29 17.78
CA LEU A 27 -2.35 4.10 16.94
C LEU A 27 -2.60 2.84 17.77
N ASP A 28 -1.87 2.66 18.88
CA ASP A 28 -2.08 1.55 19.79
C ASP A 28 -3.46 1.61 20.44
N SER A 29 -3.89 2.79 20.90
CA SER A 29 -5.23 2.97 21.45
C SER A 29 -6.32 2.56 20.45
N PHE A 30 -6.19 3.02 19.19
CA PHE A 30 -7.14 2.67 18.13
C PHE A 30 -7.13 1.19 17.78
N THR A 31 -5.96 0.61 17.50
CA THR A 31 -5.82 -0.80 17.11
C THR A 31 -6.21 -1.74 18.24
N ASN A 32 -5.85 -1.43 19.49
CA ASN A 32 -6.28 -2.20 20.67
C ASN A 32 -7.80 -2.12 20.86
N ALA A 33 -8.43 -0.97 20.58
CA ALA A 33 -9.88 -0.85 20.63
C ALA A 33 -10.56 -1.72 19.57
N LEU A 34 -10.01 -1.77 18.34
CA LEU A 34 -10.53 -2.65 17.30
C LEU A 34 -10.38 -4.13 17.65
N ASP A 35 -9.22 -4.53 18.15
CA ASP A 35 -8.87 -5.90 18.52
C ASP A 35 -9.74 -6.40 19.69
N LYS A 36 -9.80 -5.65 20.79
CA LYS A 36 -10.61 -5.99 21.98
C LYS A 36 -12.10 -6.14 21.67
N ASN A 37 -12.61 -5.44 20.67
CA ASN A 37 -14.02 -5.46 20.29
C ASN A 37 -14.32 -6.38 19.09
N ASN A 38 -13.35 -7.21 18.67
CA ASN A 38 -13.46 -8.10 17.50
C ASN A 38 -13.94 -7.35 16.24
N LYS A 39 -13.44 -6.13 16.01
CA LYS A 39 -13.80 -5.27 14.88
C LYS A 39 -12.76 -5.24 13.76
N CYS A 40 -11.62 -5.94 13.94
CA CYS A 40 -10.59 -6.04 12.92
C CYS A 40 -9.86 -7.38 13.02
N MET A 41 -9.44 -7.90 11.86
CA MET A 41 -8.55 -9.04 11.73
C MET A 41 -7.55 -8.72 10.61
N GLY A 42 -6.26 -8.78 10.91
CA GLY A 42 -5.20 -8.43 9.96
C GLY A 42 -4.02 -7.71 10.60
N SER A 43 -3.12 -7.22 9.74
CA SER A 43 -1.91 -6.52 10.16
C SER A 43 -1.80 -5.14 9.52
N LEU A 44 -1.27 -4.18 10.27
CA LEU A 44 -1.00 -2.81 9.86
C LEU A 44 0.51 -2.54 9.94
N CYS A 45 1.07 -1.97 8.88
CA CYS A 45 2.46 -1.49 8.84
C CYS A 45 2.50 -0.05 8.33
N ILE A 46 3.26 0.81 9.01
CA ILE A 46 3.54 2.18 8.58
C ILE A 46 5.04 2.32 8.43
N SER A 47 5.48 2.65 7.22
CA SER A 47 6.89 2.91 6.90
C SER A 47 7.09 4.32 6.34
N LYS A 48 8.24 4.93 6.61
CA LYS A 48 8.66 6.20 6.02
C LYS A 48 10.12 6.10 5.59
N ASN A 49 10.41 6.47 4.35
CA ASN A 49 11.77 6.44 3.77
C ASN A 49 12.45 5.07 3.93
N GLY A 50 11.72 3.98 3.64
CA GLY A 50 12.22 2.61 3.79
C GLY A 50 12.28 2.08 5.23
N ASN A 51 12.10 2.93 6.24
CA ASN A 51 12.12 2.51 7.64
C ASN A 51 10.72 2.22 8.15
N VAL A 52 10.53 1.03 8.73
CA VAL A 52 9.30 0.66 9.42
C VAL A 52 9.20 1.43 10.73
N LEU A 53 8.14 2.22 10.89
CA LEU A 53 7.91 3.07 12.06
C LEU A 53 6.93 2.44 13.06
N TYR A 54 6.01 1.61 12.57
CA TYR A 54 4.95 0.98 13.36
C TYR A 54 4.45 -0.29 12.69
N THR A 55 4.21 -1.33 13.50
CA THR A 55 3.57 -2.59 13.07
C THR A 55 2.61 -3.06 14.15
N LYS A 56 1.46 -3.58 13.75
CA LYS A 56 0.48 -4.17 14.67
C LYS A 56 -0.31 -5.26 13.99
N SER A 57 -0.45 -6.41 14.64
CA SER A 57 -1.36 -7.48 14.24
C SER A 57 -2.57 -7.49 15.18
N MET A 58 -3.74 -7.78 14.63
CA MET A 58 -5.04 -7.80 15.32
C MET A 58 -5.81 -9.05 14.90
N GLY A 59 -6.61 -9.60 15.82
CA GLY A 59 -7.41 -10.80 15.60
C GLY A 59 -6.57 -12.07 15.45
N HIS A 60 -7.08 -13.00 14.64
CA HIS A 60 -6.53 -14.35 14.49
C HIS A 60 -6.07 -14.63 13.06
N ALA A 61 -4.97 -15.37 12.93
CA ALA A 61 -4.53 -15.95 11.66
C ALA A 61 -5.37 -17.18 11.28
N VAL A 62 -5.79 -17.94 12.29
CA VAL A 62 -6.67 -19.11 12.18
C VAL A 62 -7.75 -18.98 13.23
N GLU A 63 -9.02 -18.94 12.81
CA GLU A 63 -10.16 -18.79 13.72
C GLU A 63 -10.71 -20.14 14.21
N ASN A 64 -10.46 -21.23 13.47
CA ASN A 64 -11.04 -22.54 13.75
C ASN A 64 -10.35 -23.25 14.92
N TRP A 65 -11.14 -23.94 15.76
CA TRP A 65 -10.65 -24.80 16.83
C TRP A 65 -10.24 -26.19 16.29
N PRO A 66 -9.18 -26.86 16.83
CA PRO A 66 -8.31 -26.45 17.95
C PRO A 66 -7.15 -25.52 17.57
N GLU A 67 -6.97 -25.22 16.29
CA GLU A 67 -5.82 -24.49 15.76
C GLU A 67 -5.95 -22.96 15.85
N ARG A 68 -6.71 -22.44 16.83
CA ARG A 68 -6.94 -20.99 16.92
C ARG A 68 -5.63 -20.29 17.22
N MET A 69 -5.16 -19.47 16.28
CA MET A 69 -3.86 -18.78 16.37
C MET A 69 -4.05 -17.28 16.20
N HIS A 70 -3.49 -16.49 17.12
CA HIS A 70 -3.43 -15.04 16.96
C HIS A 70 -2.58 -14.66 15.74
N ALA A 71 -2.94 -13.58 15.06
CA ALA A 71 -2.11 -13.03 14.01
C ALA A 71 -0.83 -12.40 14.59
N ASP A 72 0.28 -12.59 13.90
CA ASP A 72 1.59 -12.06 14.22
C ASP A 72 2.20 -11.33 13.00
N GLN A 73 3.51 -11.07 13.02
CA GLN A 73 4.21 -10.38 11.94
C GLN A 73 4.45 -11.27 10.71
N ASP A 74 4.43 -12.58 10.87
CA ASP A 74 4.72 -13.57 9.81
C ASP A 74 3.44 -14.10 9.15
N THR A 75 2.28 -13.71 9.68
CA THR A 75 0.98 -14.12 9.17
C THR A 75 0.79 -13.67 7.72
N LYS A 76 0.51 -14.64 6.85
CA LYS A 76 0.28 -14.42 5.41
C LYS A 76 -1.21 -14.23 5.14
N TYR A 77 -1.54 -13.25 4.32
CA TYR A 77 -2.91 -12.92 3.94
C TYR A 77 -3.13 -13.09 2.45
N ARG A 78 -4.35 -13.45 2.06
CA ARG A 78 -4.79 -13.38 0.66
C ARG A 78 -5.05 -11.90 0.32
N ILE A 79 -4.14 -11.30 -0.45
CA ILE A 79 -4.16 -9.84 -0.74
C ILE A 79 -5.18 -9.41 -1.81
N GLY A 80 -5.93 -10.35 -2.39
CA GLY A 80 -7.03 -10.09 -3.31
C GLY A 80 -6.63 -9.18 -4.49
N SER A 81 -7.39 -8.11 -4.71
CA SER A 81 -7.18 -7.17 -5.83
C SER A 81 -5.82 -6.48 -5.86
N ILE A 82 -5.04 -6.47 -4.76
CA ILE A 82 -3.64 -6.00 -4.79
C ILE A 82 -2.81 -6.82 -5.78
N SER A 83 -3.14 -8.11 -5.99
CA SER A 83 -2.48 -8.98 -6.97
C SER A 83 -2.48 -8.41 -8.39
N LYS A 84 -3.48 -7.58 -8.76
CA LYS A 84 -3.55 -6.94 -10.08
C LYS A 84 -2.37 -6.02 -10.36
N MET A 85 -1.82 -5.37 -9.33
CA MET A 85 -0.62 -4.53 -9.48
C MET A 85 0.59 -5.36 -9.92
N PHE A 86 0.75 -6.57 -9.37
CA PHE A 86 1.81 -7.48 -9.79
C PHE A 86 1.60 -7.95 -11.24
N THR A 87 0.37 -8.28 -11.64
CA THR A 87 0.05 -8.59 -13.03
C THR A 87 0.36 -7.43 -13.97
N ALA A 88 0.03 -6.20 -13.59
CA ALA A 88 0.35 -5.01 -14.38
C ALA A 88 1.86 -4.84 -14.54
N VAL A 89 2.65 -4.99 -13.46
CA VAL A 89 4.13 -4.94 -13.53
C VAL A 89 4.67 -5.99 -14.49
N MET A 90 4.20 -7.24 -14.42
CA MET A 90 4.61 -8.29 -15.35
C MET A 90 4.29 -7.93 -16.81
N ILE A 91 3.11 -7.35 -17.07
CA ILE A 91 2.76 -6.88 -18.41
C ILE A 91 3.71 -5.77 -18.88
N PHE A 92 4.04 -4.79 -18.03
CA PHE A 92 4.98 -3.73 -18.39
C PHE A 92 6.40 -4.25 -18.60
N GLN A 93 6.87 -5.22 -17.82
CA GLN A 93 8.13 -5.91 -18.09
C GLN A 93 8.15 -6.56 -19.48
N LEU A 94 7.06 -7.24 -19.86
CA LEU A 94 6.93 -7.82 -21.21
C LEU A 94 6.85 -6.76 -22.32
N VAL A 95 6.32 -5.57 -22.02
CA VAL A 95 6.33 -4.41 -22.94
C VAL A 95 7.75 -3.89 -23.13
N ASP A 96 8.52 -3.74 -22.05
CA ASP A 96 9.92 -3.31 -22.11
C ASP A 96 10.79 -4.31 -22.88
N GLU A 97 10.52 -5.62 -22.70
CA GLU A 97 11.13 -6.71 -23.47
C GLU A 97 10.62 -6.81 -24.92
N LYS A 98 9.70 -5.93 -25.34
CA LYS A 98 9.06 -5.91 -26.67
C LYS A 98 8.31 -7.20 -27.03
N LYS A 99 7.94 -8.02 -26.05
CA LYS A 99 7.17 -9.26 -26.24
C LYS A 99 5.67 -9.00 -26.42
N ILE A 100 5.16 -7.94 -25.79
CA ILE A 100 3.76 -7.50 -25.89
C ILE A 100 3.74 -6.00 -26.21
N LYS A 101 2.75 -5.52 -26.96
CA LYS A 101 2.43 -4.10 -27.06
C LYS A 101 1.13 -3.81 -26.31
N ARG A 102 1.04 -2.69 -25.60
CA ARG A 102 -0.22 -2.26 -24.94
C ARG A 102 -1.39 -2.11 -25.92
N SER A 103 -1.08 -1.74 -27.17
CA SER A 103 -2.04 -1.63 -28.26
C SER A 103 -2.37 -2.96 -28.96
N ASP A 104 -1.74 -4.08 -28.56
CA ASP A 104 -2.13 -5.39 -29.09
C ASP A 104 -3.60 -5.66 -28.76
N LEU A 105 -4.33 -6.20 -29.74
CA LEU A 105 -5.69 -6.69 -29.54
C LEU A 105 -5.66 -7.99 -28.74
N LEU A 106 -6.66 -8.17 -27.88
CA LEU A 106 -6.84 -9.38 -27.08
C LEU A 106 -6.93 -10.63 -27.95
N SER A 107 -7.51 -10.51 -29.16
CA SER A 107 -7.64 -11.61 -30.11
C SER A 107 -6.31 -12.20 -30.59
N LYS A 108 -5.19 -11.51 -30.39
CA LYS A 108 -3.85 -12.05 -30.65
C LYS A 108 -3.49 -13.19 -29.69
N TYR A 109 -4.03 -13.17 -28.48
CA TYR A 109 -3.70 -14.12 -27.41
C TYR A 109 -4.88 -15.03 -27.04
N PHE A 110 -6.09 -14.47 -27.05
CA PHE A 110 -7.33 -15.15 -26.63
C PHE A 110 -8.46 -14.85 -27.63
N PRO A 111 -8.41 -15.44 -28.85
CA PRO A 111 -9.36 -15.16 -29.92
C PRO A 111 -10.81 -15.58 -29.63
N GLU A 112 -11.01 -16.52 -28.71
CA GLU A 112 -12.31 -17.04 -28.28
C GLU A 112 -13.08 -16.12 -27.34
N VAL A 113 -12.41 -15.13 -26.74
CA VAL A 113 -13.07 -14.17 -25.83
C VAL A 113 -14.03 -13.27 -26.62
N PRO A 114 -15.28 -13.07 -26.17
CA PRO A 114 -16.21 -12.15 -26.81
C PRO A 114 -15.61 -10.75 -26.98
N ASN A 115 -15.79 -10.17 -28.17
CA ASN A 115 -15.23 -8.85 -28.53
C ASN A 115 -13.69 -8.74 -28.50
N ALA A 116 -12.94 -9.85 -28.47
CA ALA A 116 -11.46 -9.81 -28.40
C ALA A 116 -10.79 -9.03 -29.54
N LYS A 117 -11.45 -8.91 -30.71
CA LYS A 117 -10.99 -8.10 -31.86
C LYS A 117 -11.12 -6.57 -31.65
N LYS A 118 -11.77 -6.13 -30.58
CA LYS A 118 -12.00 -4.72 -30.23
C LYS A 118 -11.32 -4.30 -28.92
N ILE A 119 -10.96 -5.27 -28.08
CA ILE A 119 -10.36 -5.04 -26.76
C ILE A 119 -8.84 -5.03 -26.92
N THR A 120 -8.18 -4.00 -26.44
CA THR A 120 -6.70 -3.96 -26.34
C THR A 120 -6.22 -4.40 -24.96
N ILE A 121 -4.94 -4.77 -24.85
CA ILE A 121 -4.29 -4.98 -23.54
C ILE A 121 -4.44 -3.73 -22.65
N ASP A 122 -4.35 -2.53 -23.23
CA ASP A 122 -4.55 -1.28 -22.50
C ASP A 122 -5.97 -1.13 -21.94
N ASN A 123 -7.00 -1.59 -22.66
CA ASN A 123 -8.36 -1.58 -22.15
C ASN A 123 -8.49 -2.49 -20.91
N LEU A 124 -7.81 -3.64 -20.89
CA LEU A 124 -7.84 -4.54 -19.73
C LEU A 124 -7.14 -3.94 -18.51
N LEU A 125 -5.95 -3.37 -18.70
CA LEU A 125 -5.18 -2.72 -17.63
C LEU A 125 -5.95 -1.55 -16.97
N ASN A 126 -6.77 -0.84 -17.75
CA ASN A 126 -7.51 0.34 -17.31
C ASN A 126 -8.98 0.08 -17.00
N HIS A 127 -9.44 -1.18 -17.00
CA HIS A 127 -10.85 -1.54 -16.81
C HIS A 127 -11.82 -0.82 -17.77
N ARG A 128 -11.43 -0.70 -19.05
CA ARG A 128 -12.22 -0.09 -20.14
C ARG A 128 -12.62 -1.06 -21.25
N SER A 129 -12.47 -2.36 -21.04
CA SER A 129 -12.81 -3.38 -22.04
C SER A 129 -14.31 -3.62 -22.17
N GLY A 130 -15.11 -3.25 -21.15
CA GLY A 130 -16.51 -3.64 -21.06
C GLY A 130 -16.71 -5.13 -20.70
N LEU A 131 -15.68 -5.75 -20.10
CA LEU A 131 -15.74 -7.07 -19.47
C LEU A 131 -15.96 -6.92 -17.96
#